data_AF-A0A845LUT1-F1
#
_entry.id   AF-A0A845LUT1-F1
#
_cell.length_a   1.000
_cell.length_b   1.000
_cell.length_c   1.000
_cell.angle_alpha   90.00
_cell.angle_beta   90.00
_cell.angle_gamma   90.00
#
_symmetry.space_group_name_H-M   'P 1'
#
loop_
_entity.id
_entity.type
_entity.pdbx_description
1 polymer ?
#
loop_
_entity_poly.entity_id
_entity_poly.type
_entity_poly.pdbx_seq_one_letter_code
_entity_poly.pdbx_strand_id
1 'polypeptide(L)'
;MKHIPNILTVIRLFLVPVFAFLYFSEAPNAHFYALAVFILAGVTDVLDGAIARKYNLVSVVGTVLDPLADKLMLLTALICLTVDGIMPLWAMAIMLVKELFMITGGLIMYFRKEKSVIPANKFGKLATVLFSLAVFLMIVQPGTWYTMAVLVVAIASKLSAFTSYARHYYHNVRLKRE
;
A
#
# COMPACT_ATOMS: atom_id res chain seq x y z
N MET A 1 -8.57 1.74 -27.28
CA MET A 1 -7.77 1.11 -26.20
C MET A 1 -7.71 2.00 -24.93
N LYS A 2 -8.85 2.52 -24.44
CA LYS A 2 -8.92 3.44 -23.29
C LYS A 2 -9.11 2.75 -21.91
N HIS A 3 -9.10 1.41 -21.87
CA HIS A 3 -9.47 0.63 -20.67
C HIS A 3 -8.34 -0.23 -20.09
N ILE A 4 -7.15 -0.22 -20.69
CA ILE A 4 -6.03 -1.07 -20.25
C ILE A 4 -5.67 -0.83 -18.76
N PRO A 5 -5.56 0.42 -18.27
CA PRO A 5 -5.28 0.67 -16.86
C PRO A 5 -6.36 0.10 -15.94
N ASN A 6 -7.64 0.32 -16.26
CA ASN A 6 -8.75 -0.19 -15.46
C ASN A 6 -8.78 -1.73 -15.39
N ILE A 7 -8.39 -2.42 -16.46
CA ILE A 7 -8.33 -3.89 -16.47
C ILE A 7 -7.23 -4.36 -15.51
N LEU A 8 -6.06 -3.71 -15.52
CA LEU A 8 -4.96 -4.04 -14.60
C LEU A 8 -5.36 -3.81 -13.14
N THR A 9 -6.08 -2.74 -12.84
CA THR A 9 -6.62 -2.50 -11.49
C THR A 9 -7.61 -3.57 -11.04
N VAL A 10 -8.53 -3.98 -11.94
CA VAL A 10 -9.52 -5.04 -11.66
C VAL A 10 -8.83 -6.38 -11.44
N ILE A 11 -7.82 -6.70 -12.25
CA ILE A 11 -6.98 -7.88 -12.05
C ILE A 11 -6.35 -7.81 -10.66
N ARG A 12 -5.74 -6.68 -10.27
CA ARG A 12 -5.14 -6.53 -8.94
C ARG A 12 -6.16 -6.73 -7.82
N LEU A 13 -7.35 -6.18 -7.96
CA LEU A 13 -8.43 -6.38 -6.99
C LEU A 13 -8.79 -7.86 -6.86
N PHE A 14 -8.82 -8.60 -7.96
CA PHE A 14 -9.03 -10.05 -7.97
C PHE A 14 -7.84 -10.83 -7.38
N LEU A 15 -6.62 -10.33 -7.53
CA LEU A 15 -5.42 -10.94 -6.92
C LEU A 15 -5.46 -10.88 -5.38
N VAL A 16 -6.21 -9.95 -4.77
CA VAL A 16 -6.31 -9.83 -3.30
C VAL A 16 -6.89 -11.09 -2.64
N PRO A 17 -8.11 -11.55 -2.99
CA PRO A 17 -8.64 -12.79 -2.43
C PRO A 17 -7.83 -14.03 -2.86
N VAL A 18 -7.25 -14.02 -4.07
CA VAL A 18 -6.37 -15.11 -4.53
C VAL A 18 -5.12 -15.21 -3.67
N PHE A 19 -4.51 -14.08 -3.31
CA PHE A 19 -3.38 -14.04 -2.39
C PHE A 19 -3.76 -14.65 -1.04
N ALA A 20 -4.86 -14.21 -0.43
CA ALA A 20 -5.31 -14.73 0.87
C ALA A 20 -5.59 -16.24 0.82
N PHE A 21 -6.27 -16.69 -0.23
CA PHE A 21 -6.57 -18.10 -0.44
C PHE A 21 -5.31 -18.95 -0.59
N LEU A 22 -4.36 -18.52 -1.42
CA LEU A 22 -3.08 -19.23 -1.59
C LEU A 22 -2.23 -19.17 -0.33
N TYR A 23 -2.27 -18.07 0.42
CA TYR A 23 -1.48 -17.94 1.64
C TYR A 23 -1.86 -18.99 2.69
N PHE A 24 -3.16 -19.26 2.86
CA PHE A 24 -3.67 -20.26 3.80
C PHE A 24 -3.88 -21.64 3.18
N SER A 25 -3.50 -21.84 1.92
CA SER A 25 -3.67 -23.13 1.25
C SER A 25 -2.61 -24.12 1.73
N GLU A 26 -3.02 -25.36 2.00
CA GLU A 26 -2.12 -26.47 2.33
C GLU A 26 -1.47 -27.09 1.09
N ALA A 27 -1.72 -26.55 -0.11
CA ALA A 27 -1.15 -27.06 -1.34
C ALA A 27 0.39 -26.97 -1.32
N PRO A 28 1.11 -27.89 -1.99
CA PRO A 28 2.55 -27.79 -2.14
C PRO A 28 2.94 -26.46 -2.77
N ASN A 29 3.91 -25.77 -2.17
CA ASN A 29 4.40 -24.45 -2.62
C ASN A 29 3.34 -23.32 -2.58
N ALA A 30 2.24 -23.47 -1.86
CA ALA A 30 1.19 -22.46 -1.73
C ALA A 30 1.71 -21.07 -1.32
N HIS A 31 2.60 -21.00 -0.33
CA HIS A 31 3.25 -19.74 0.07
C HIS A 31 4.11 -19.11 -1.05
N PHE A 32 4.75 -19.93 -1.89
CA PHE A 32 5.49 -19.43 -3.05
C PHE A 32 4.55 -18.84 -4.10
N TYR A 33 3.40 -19.48 -4.35
CA TYR A 33 2.38 -18.92 -5.24
C TYR A 33 1.74 -17.64 -4.67
N ALA A 34 1.48 -17.59 -3.36
CA ALA A 34 1.01 -16.38 -2.69
C ALA A 34 2.02 -15.24 -2.85
N LEU A 35 3.31 -15.52 -2.66
CA LEU A 35 4.38 -14.56 -2.88
C LEU A 35 4.44 -14.07 -4.34
N ALA A 36 4.31 -14.99 -5.31
CA ALA A 36 4.27 -14.65 -6.72
C ALA A 36 3.09 -13.72 -7.03
N VAL A 37 1.90 -13.99 -6.46
CA VAL A 37 0.72 -13.13 -6.59
C VAL A 37 0.95 -11.75 -5.99
N PHE A 38 1.56 -11.67 -4.80
CA PHE A 38 1.90 -10.41 -4.15
C PHE A 38 2.85 -9.56 -4.99
N ILE A 39 3.90 -10.18 -5.55
CA ILE A 39 4.87 -9.50 -6.43
C ILE A 39 4.19 -9.06 -7.72
N LEU A 40 3.39 -9.93 -8.36
CA LEU A 40 2.66 -9.61 -9.57
C LEU A 40 1.72 -8.41 -9.34
N ALA A 41 1.00 -8.38 -8.23
CA ALA A 41 0.15 -7.24 -7.87
C ALA A 41 0.95 -5.93 -7.77
N GLY A 42 2.10 -5.94 -7.11
CA GLY A 42 2.98 -4.75 -7.03
C GLY A 42 3.57 -4.34 -8.37
N VAL A 43 3.99 -5.30 -9.21
CA VAL A 43 4.52 -5.01 -10.55
C VAL A 43 3.44 -4.44 -11.46
N THR A 44 2.21 -4.96 -11.40
CA THR A 44 1.09 -4.41 -12.19
C THR A 44 0.79 -2.95 -11.87
N ASP A 45 0.99 -2.49 -10.62
CA ASP A 45 0.81 -1.08 -10.18
C ASP A 45 1.87 -0.12 -10.72
N VAL A 46 3.09 -0.63 -10.86
CA VAL A 46 4.15 0.20 -11.44
C VAL A 46 3.91 0.32 -12.95
N LEU A 47 3.48 -0.77 -13.59
CA LEU A 47 3.26 -0.83 -15.02
C LEU A 47 2.03 -0.03 -15.46
N ASP A 48 0.86 -0.19 -14.82
CA ASP A 48 -0.34 0.56 -15.18
C ASP A 48 -0.15 2.06 -15.01
N GLY A 49 0.51 2.51 -13.94
CA GLY A 49 0.84 3.90 -13.70
C GLY A 49 1.84 4.45 -14.73
N ALA A 50 2.80 3.63 -15.17
CA ALA A 50 3.75 4.03 -16.22
C ALA A 50 3.05 4.15 -17.59
N ILE A 51 2.19 3.20 -17.93
CA ILE A 51 1.42 3.19 -19.18
C ILE A 51 0.43 4.36 -19.20
N ALA A 52 -0.33 4.57 -18.12
CA ALA A 52 -1.30 5.66 -18.02
C ALA A 52 -0.64 7.04 -18.19
N ARG A 53 0.55 7.25 -17.59
CA ARG A 53 1.33 8.50 -17.77
C ARG A 53 1.89 8.64 -19.18
N LYS A 54 2.42 7.57 -19.77
CA LYS A 54 3.02 7.62 -21.12
C LYS A 54 1.99 7.92 -22.21
N TYR A 55 0.77 7.41 -22.07
CA TYR A 55 -0.27 7.54 -23.08
C TYR A 55 -1.38 8.55 -22.72
N ASN A 56 -1.23 9.30 -21.62
CA ASN A 56 -2.27 10.21 -21.10
C ASN A 56 -3.65 9.54 -20.93
N LEU A 57 -3.65 8.26 -20.55
CA LEU A 57 -4.86 7.44 -20.39
C LEU A 57 -5.33 7.42 -18.92
N VAL A 58 -5.39 8.59 -18.28
CA VAL A 58 -5.84 8.70 -16.90
C VAL A 58 -7.38 8.68 -16.87
N SER A 59 -7.96 7.67 -16.20
CA SER A 59 -9.39 7.57 -15.99
C SER A 59 -9.76 7.94 -14.54
N VAL A 60 -10.92 8.57 -14.35
CA VAL A 60 -11.40 8.95 -13.00
C VAL A 60 -11.60 7.69 -12.13
N VAL A 61 -12.13 6.62 -12.74
CA VAL A 61 -12.37 5.33 -12.07
C VAL A 61 -11.05 4.68 -11.63
N GLY A 62 -10.07 4.58 -12.53
CA GLY A 62 -8.75 4.01 -12.21
C GLY A 62 -8.04 4.81 -11.11
N THR A 63 -8.10 6.14 -11.18
CA THR A 63 -7.50 7.02 -10.16
C THR A 63 -8.00 6.75 -8.74
N VAL A 64 -9.24 6.26 -8.59
CA VAL A 64 -9.83 5.88 -7.29
C VAL A 64 -9.60 4.40 -6.96
N LEU A 65 -9.69 3.52 -7.96
CA LEU A 65 -9.54 2.08 -7.76
C LEU A 65 -8.08 1.67 -7.52
N ASP A 66 -7.08 2.34 -8.12
CA ASP A 66 -5.67 1.97 -7.98
C ASP A 66 -5.20 2.08 -6.53
N PRO A 67 -5.42 3.21 -5.81
CA PRO A 67 -5.04 3.31 -4.41
C PRO A 67 -5.87 2.40 -3.50
N LEU A 68 -7.09 2.04 -3.90
CA LEU A 68 -7.94 1.12 -3.15
C LEU A 68 -7.38 -0.31 -3.25
N ALA A 69 -7.08 -0.77 -4.46
CA ALA A 69 -6.53 -2.11 -4.70
C ALA A 69 -5.16 -2.29 -4.04
N ASP A 70 -4.30 -1.27 -4.09
CA ASP A 70 -3.00 -1.28 -3.39
C ASP A 70 -3.15 -1.43 -1.87
N LYS A 71 -4.02 -0.62 -1.25
CA LYS A 71 -4.29 -0.70 0.18
C LYS A 71 -4.89 -2.06 0.58
N LEU A 72 -5.83 -2.58 -0.20
CA LEU A 72 -6.44 -3.87 0.06
C LEU A 72 -5.42 -5.01 0.00
N MET A 73 -4.54 -5.01 -0.99
CA MET A 73 -3.46 -6.01 -1.08
C MET A 73 -2.53 -5.94 0.14
N LEU A 74 -2.06 -4.73 0.49
CA LEU A 74 -1.18 -4.53 1.65
C LEU A 74 -1.85 -4.91 2.98
N LEU A 75 -3.11 -4.53 3.18
CA LEU A 75 -3.87 -4.88 4.38
C LEU A 75 -4.13 -6.38 4.47
N THR A 76 -4.42 -7.03 3.34
CA THR A 76 -4.62 -8.48 3.31
C THR A 76 -3.33 -9.22 3.66
N ALA A 77 -2.19 -8.80 3.12
CA ALA A 77 -0.89 -9.36 3.47
C ALA A 77 -0.55 -9.18 4.96
N LEU A 78 -0.79 -7.98 5.51
CA LEU A 78 -0.66 -7.68 6.94
C LEU A 78 -1.52 -8.63 7.79
N ILE A 79 -2.80 -8.77 7.46
CA ILE A 79 -3.74 -9.62 8.20
C ILE A 79 -3.30 -11.08 8.14
N CYS A 80 -2.96 -11.60 6.96
CA CYS A 80 -2.54 -12.99 6.79
C CYS A 80 -1.30 -13.30 7.63
N LEU A 81 -0.26 -12.46 7.55
CA LEU A 81 0.97 -12.63 8.32
C LEU A 81 0.75 -12.52 9.83
N THR A 82 -0.18 -11.67 10.28
CA THR A 82 -0.49 -11.52 11.71
C THR A 82 -1.30 -12.70 12.24
N VAL A 83 -2.27 -13.20 11.47
CA VAL A 83 -3.05 -14.40 11.82
C VAL A 83 -2.14 -15.62 11.96
N ASP A 84 -1.14 -15.73 11.10
CA ASP A 84 -0.13 -16.80 11.11
C ASP A 84 0.97 -16.61 12.17
N GLY A 85 0.88 -15.55 13.00
CA GLY A 85 1.81 -15.26 14.08
C GLY A 85 3.20 -14.77 13.65
N ILE A 86 3.46 -14.64 12.35
CA ILE A 86 4.74 -14.16 11.80
C ILE A 86 4.91 -12.66 12.03
N MET A 87 3.85 -11.89 11.77
CA MET A 87 3.87 -10.45 11.98
C MET A 87 3.28 -10.09 13.34
N PRO A 88 4.00 -9.32 14.17
CA PRO A 88 3.51 -8.98 15.50
C PRO A 88 2.30 -8.06 15.43
N LEU A 89 1.34 -8.26 16.34
CA LEU A 89 0.08 -7.52 16.37
C LEU A 89 0.28 -5.99 16.47
N TRP A 90 1.32 -5.54 17.16
CA TRP A 90 1.62 -4.11 17.28
C TRP A 90 1.92 -3.47 15.91
N ALA A 91 2.59 -4.19 15.00
CA ALA A 91 2.94 -3.68 13.68
C ALA A 91 1.68 -3.50 12.83
N MET A 92 0.80 -4.50 12.86
CA MET A 92 -0.49 -4.47 12.18
C MET A 92 -1.37 -3.33 12.73
N ALA A 93 -1.44 -3.16 14.05
CA ALA A 93 -2.20 -2.10 14.69
C ALA A 93 -1.69 -0.69 14.29
N ILE A 94 -0.38 -0.45 14.36
CA ILE A 94 0.21 0.85 13.94
C ILE A 94 -0.13 1.15 12.47
N MET A 95 0.02 0.15 11.60
CA MET A 95 -0.24 0.31 10.17
C MET A 95 -1.71 0.57 9.88
N LEU A 96 -2.63 -0.14 10.53
CA LEU A 96 -4.08 0.08 10.42
C LEU A 96 -4.46 1.48 10.88
N VAL A 97 -4.01 1.90 12.06
CA VAL A 97 -4.27 3.24 12.61
C VAL A 97 -3.77 4.30 11.63
N LYS A 98 -2.52 4.20 11.18
CA LYS A 98 -1.94 5.14 10.21
C LYS A 98 -2.76 5.19 8.91
N GLU A 99 -3.29 4.07 8.43
CA GLU A 99 -4.07 4.03 7.20
C GLU A 99 -5.46 4.67 7.36
N LEU A 100 -6.12 4.43 8.50
CA LEU A 100 -7.36 5.12 8.88
C LEU A 100 -7.15 6.63 8.97
N PHE A 101 -6.04 7.09 9.55
CA PHE A 101 -5.68 8.51 9.59
C PHE A 101 -5.48 9.11 8.19
N MET A 102 -4.85 8.38 7.26
CA MET A 102 -4.70 8.88 5.89
C MET A 102 -6.02 8.96 5.14
N ILE A 103 -6.90 7.95 5.29
CA ILE A 103 -8.22 7.94 4.65
C ILE A 103 -9.08 9.09 5.18
N THR A 104 -9.17 9.24 6.50
CA THR A 104 -9.94 10.31 7.15
C THR A 104 -9.39 11.70 6.79
N GLY A 105 -8.07 11.87 6.81
CA GLY A 105 -7.42 13.11 6.38
C GLY A 105 -7.71 13.47 4.93
N GLY A 106 -7.64 12.49 4.02
CA GLY A 106 -8.00 12.69 2.61
C GLY A 106 -9.47 13.05 2.40
N LEU A 107 -10.38 12.41 3.15
CA LEU A 107 -11.82 12.70 3.11
C LEU A 107 -12.12 14.13 3.56
N ILE A 108 -11.50 14.59 4.65
CA ILE A 108 -11.66 15.96 5.15
C ILE A 108 -11.19 16.98 4.12
N MET A 109 -10.04 16.75 3.47
CA MET A 109 -9.54 17.64 2.40
C MET A 109 -10.47 17.72 1.20
N TYR A 110 -11.05 16.58 0.80
CA TYR A 110 -12.03 16.51 -0.28
C TYR A 110 -13.27 17.36 0.06
N PHE A 111 -13.84 17.21 1.25
CA PHE A 111 -15.00 18.00 1.69
C PHE A 111 -14.71 19.50 1.80
N ARG A 112 -13.48 19.88 2.16
CA ARG A 112 -13.06 21.29 2.26
C ARG A 112 -12.68 21.93 0.92
N LYS A 113 -12.80 21.20 -0.20
CA LYS A 113 -12.37 21.62 -1.55
C LYS A 113 -10.93 22.15 -1.60
N GLU A 114 -10.09 21.70 -0.67
CA GLU A 114 -8.69 22.08 -0.63
C GLU A 114 -7.93 21.34 -1.73
N LYS A 115 -7.77 21.98 -2.90
CA LYS A 115 -6.97 21.46 -4.01
C LYS A 115 -5.45 21.53 -3.76
N SER A 116 -4.99 21.30 -2.53
CA SER A 116 -3.55 21.11 -2.31
C SER A 116 -3.22 19.67 -2.70
N VAL A 117 -2.83 19.50 -3.97
CA VAL A 117 -2.21 18.27 -4.43
C VAL A 117 -0.83 18.23 -3.76
N ILE A 118 -0.75 17.61 -2.59
CA ILE A 118 0.54 17.44 -1.89
C ILE A 118 1.36 16.50 -2.79
N PRO A 119 2.47 16.99 -3.39
CA PRO A 119 3.25 16.16 -4.28
C PRO A 119 3.77 14.95 -3.51
N ALA A 120 3.58 13.76 -4.09
CA ALA A 120 4.03 12.50 -3.50
C ALA A 120 5.55 12.59 -3.28
N ASN A 121 5.94 12.73 -2.01
CA ASN A 121 7.33 12.92 -1.65
C ASN A 121 8.10 11.63 -1.96
N LYS A 122 9.30 11.72 -2.55
CA LYS A 122 10.13 10.53 -2.90
C LYS A 122 10.33 9.59 -1.70
N PHE A 123 10.34 10.16 -0.49
CA PHE A 123 10.39 9.46 0.79
C PHE A 123 9.22 8.50 1.04
N GLY A 124 7.98 8.87 0.67
CA GLY A 124 6.82 8.00 0.86
C GLY A 124 6.84 6.79 -0.07
N LYS A 125 7.35 6.96 -1.29
CA LYS A 125 7.52 5.86 -2.25
C LYS A 125 8.58 4.87 -1.75
N LEU A 126 9.71 5.38 -1.26
CA LEU A 126 10.77 4.54 -0.68
C LEU A 126 10.25 3.75 0.54
N ALA A 127 9.48 4.37 1.43
CA ALA A 127 8.87 3.70 2.57
C ALA A 127 7.92 2.56 2.16
N THR A 128 7.24 2.70 1.01
CA THR A 128 6.36 1.65 0.48
C THR A 128 7.14 0.48 -0.10
N VAL A 129 8.25 0.75 -0.80
CA VAL A 129 9.17 -0.29 -1.29
C VAL A 129 9.79 -1.07 -0.12
N LEU A 130 10.28 -0.36 0.90
CA LEU A 130 10.84 -0.99 2.12
C LEU A 130 9.81 -1.87 2.83
N PHE A 131 8.56 -1.41 2.91
CA PHE A 131 7.49 -2.18 3.51
C PHE A 131 7.12 -3.43 2.69
N SER A 132 7.07 -3.30 1.37
CA SER A 132 6.82 -4.44 0.48
C SER A 132 7.95 -5.47 0.57
N LEU A 133 9.19 -5.00 0.71
CA LEU A 133 10.35 -5.86 0.96
C LEU A 133 10.26 -6.56 2.33
N ALA A 134 9.80 -5.86 3.38
CA ALA A 134 9.59 -6.47 4.69
C ALA A 134 8.57 -7.62 4.62
N VAL A 135 7.43 -7.39 3.96
CA VAL A 135 6.39 -8.41 3.73
C VAL A 135 6.96 -9.59 2.93
N PHE A 136 7.68 -9.32 1.84
CA PHE A 136 8.34 -10.36 1.05
C PHE A 136 9.26 -11.24 1.90
N LEU A 137 10.16 -10.64 2.68
CA LEU A 137 11.10 -11.40 3.50
C LEU A 137 10.41 -12.16 4.63
N MET A 138 9.32 -11.62 5.19
CA MET A 138 8.54 -12.32 6.22
C MET A 138 7.82 -13.56 5.69
N ILE A 139 7.41 -13.56 4.42
CA ILE A 139 6.83 -14.75 3.77
C ILE A 139 7.91 -15.80 3.48
N VAL A 140 9.11 -15.38 3.03
CA VAL A 140 10.17 -16.32 2.62
C VAL A 140 10.97 -16.87 3.80
N GLN A 141 11.26 -16.02 4.80
CA GLN A 141 12.12 -16.36 5.94
C GLN A 141 11.48 -15.89 7.26
N PRO A 142 10.34 -16.48 7.65
CA PRO A 142 9.59 -16.09 8.84
C PRO A 142 10.41 -16.26 10.12
N GLY A 143 10.14 -15.41 11.11
CA GLY A 143 10.70 -15.54 12.48
C GLY A 143 12.17 -15.14 12.64
N THR A 144 12.79 -14.53 11.64
CA THR A 144 14.21 -14.14 11.68
C THR A 144 14.42 -12.72 12.21
N TRP A 145 15.55 -12.45 12.87
CA TRP A 145 15.79 -11.12 13.48
C TRP A 145 15.88 -10.00 12.42
N TYR A 146 16.46 -10.29 11.26
CA TYR A 146 16.63 -9.30 10.19
C TYR A 146 15.30 -8.93 9.52
N THR A 147 14.34 -9.85 9.41
CA THR A 147 12.99 -9.52 8.91
C THR A 147 12.26 -8.57 9.85
N MET A 148 12.39 -8.78 11.16
CA MET A 148 11.88 -7.84 12.15
C MET A 148 12.56 -6.47 12.05
N ALA A 149 13.89 -6.43 11.88
CA ALA A 149 14.63 -5.18 11.73
C ALA A 149 14.17 -4.40 10.48
N VAL A 150 14.02 -5.08 9.34
CA VAL A 150 13.52 -4.47 8.09
C VAL A 150 12.09 -3.96 8.28
N LEU A 151 11.23 -4.72 8.99
CA LEU A 151 9.87 -4.29 9.29
C LEU A 151 9.85 -3.02 10.15
N VAL A 152 10.63 -2.96 11.23
CA VAL A 152 10.70 -1.78 12.11
C VAL A 152 11.17 -0.56 11.33
N VAL A 153 12.21 -0.70 10.50
CA VAL A 153 12.71 0.37 9.62
C VAL A 153 11.64 0.81 8.62
N ALA A 154 10.90 -0.13 8.04
CA ALA A 154 9.82 0.17 7.10
C ALA A 154 8.66 0.93 7.76
N ILE A 155 8.23 0.50 8.96
CA ILE A 155 7.18 1.19 9.74
C ILE A 155 7.65 2.58 10.14
N ALA A 156 8.88 2.73 10.66
CA ALA A 156 9.44 4.03 11.01
C ALA A 156 9.50 4.97 9.80
N SER A 157 9.86 4.45 8.61
CA SER A 157 9.86 5.20 7.36
C SER A 157 8.46 5.64 6.95
N LYS A 158 7.45 4.76 7.07
CA LYS A 158 6.05 5.10 6.77
C LYS A 158 5.48 6.11 7.76
N LEU A 159 5.80 6.01 9.05
CA LEU A 159 5.41 6.99 10.06
C LEU A 159 6.09 8.35 9.82
N SER A 160 7.36 8.36 9.44
CA SER A 160 8.09 9.58 9.08
C SER A 160 7.44 10.27 7.87
N ALA A 161 7.10 9.50 6.83
CA ALA A 161 6.36 10.03 5.68
C ALA A 161 4.97 10.55 6.08
N PHE A 162 4.27 9.87 6.99
CA PHE A 162 2.98 10.30 7.53
C PHE A 162 3.09 11.61 8.32
N THR A 163 4.09 11.76 9.20
CA THR A 163 4.28 13.01 9.95
C THR A 163 4.66 14.18 9.04
N SER A 164 5.43 13.94 7.98
CA SER A 164 5.72 14.94 6.94
C SER A 164 4.44 15.39 6.23
N TYR A 165 3.57 14.44 5.88
CA TYR A 165 2.25 14.72 5.32
C TYR A 165 1.37 15.53 6.28
N ALA A 166 1.28 15.11 7.54
CA ALA A 166 0.48 15.78 8.56
C ALA A 166 0.98 17.21 8.86
N ARG A 167 2.30 17.43 8.89
CA ARG A 167 2.87 18.78 9.07
C ARG A 167 2.54 19.70 7.90
N HIS A 168 2.64 19.21 6.66
CA HIS A 168 2.26 20.00 5.49
C HIS A 168 0.76 20.31 5.48
N TYR A 169 -0.09 19.36 5.88
CA TYR A 169 -1.51 19.60 6.06
C TYR A 169 -1.77 20.72 7.07
N TYR A 170 -1.18 20.65 8.26
CA TYR A 170 -1.37 21.67 9.30
C TYR A 170 -0.89 23.06 8.86
N HIS A 171 0.27 23.12 8.19
CA HIS A 171 0.84 24.37 7.70
C HIS A 171 -0.04 25.04 6.62
N ASN A 172 -0.54 24.27 5.65
CA ASN A 172 -1.37 24.79 4.56
C ASN A 172 -2.78 25.17 5.01
N VAL A 173 -3.35 24.46 5.99
CA VAL A 173 -4.64 24.80 6.59
C VAL A 173 -4.53 26.07 7.45
N ARG A 174 -3.40 26.28 8.13
CA ARG A 174 -3.16 27.47 8.97
C ARG A 174 -3.00 28.74 8.14
N LEU A 175 -2.25 28.69 7.04
CA LEU A 175 -2.04 29.84 6.13
C LEU A 175 -3.30 30.30 5.37
N LYS A 176 -4.36 29.50 5.32
CA LYS A 176 -5.66 29.89 4.72
C LYS A 176 -6.64 30.54 5.70
N ARG A 177 -6.29 30.59 6.99
CA ARG A 177 -7.11 31.20 8.05
C ARG A 177 -6.64 32.61 8.44
N GLU A 178 -5.48 33.04 7.96
CA GLU A 178 -4.96 34.41 8.04
C GLU A 178 -5.23 35.13 6.71
#